data_AF-A0A952BJG3-F1
#
_entry.id   AF-A0A952BJG3-F1
#
_cell.length_a   1.000
_cell.length_b   1.000
_cell.length_c   1.000
_cell.angle_alpha   90.00
_cell.angle_beta   90.00
_cell.angle_gamma   90.00
#
_symmetry.space_group_name_H-M   'P 1'
#
loop_
_entity.id
_entity.type
_entity.pdbx_description
1 polymer ?
#
loop_
_entity_poly.entity_id
_entity_poly.type
_entity_poly.pdbx_seq_one_letter_code
_entity_poly.pdbx_strand_id
1 'polypeptide(L)'
;MAGSLKPHFWDKRFGGDKYIYGEQPNEYLKEKLSELKVGTIPFPCDGGGRNSIYAASIGWKVDAFDMSTSGKKKTMLLAEKSCVQLNYSVCMLEDFEPEIKYYAMALIYAHFRKESGRGYHQKLSQFLKSGRISRKNT
;
A
#
# COMPACT_ATOMS: atom_id res chain seq x y z
N MET A 1 -1.99 -27.45 5.79
CA MET A 1 -1.59 -26.76 4.55
C MET A 1 -2.12 -25.33 4.59
N ALA A 2 -1.24 -24.36 4.84
CA ALA A 2 -1.59 -22.97 5.09
C ALA A 2 -1.86 -22.23 3.77
N GLY A 3 -3.13 -21.99 3.45
CA GLY A 3 -3.53 -21.21 2.30
C GLY A 3 -3.50 -19.71 2.63
N SER A 4 -2.46 -19.01 2.21
CA SER A 4 -2.54 -17.58 1.91
C SER A 4 -3.73 -17.34 0.95
N LEU A 5 -4.44 -16.20 1.05
CA LEU A 5 -5.38 -15.82 0.00
C LEU A 5 -4.60 -15.77 -1.32
N LYS A 6 -4.90 -16.70 -2.24
CA LYS A 6 -4.08 -16.92 -3.43
C LYS A 6 -4.10 -15.67 -4.33
N PRO A 7 -2.99 -15.31 -5.01
CA PRO A 7 -2.92 -14.17 -5.92
C PRO A 7 -4.10 -14.07 -6.90
N HIS A 8 -4.58 -15.22 -7.38
CA HIS A 8 -5.75 -15.34 -8.26
C HIS A 8 -7.05 -14.72 -7.67
N PHE A 9 -7.25 -14.75 -6.35
CA PHE A 9 -8.43 -14.13 -5.73
C PHE A 9 -8.41 -12.61 -5.89
N TRP A 10 -7.26 -11.98 -5.61
CA TRP A 10 -7.11 -10.53 -5.71
C TRP A 10 -7.02 -10.07 -7.17
N ASP A 11 -6.40 -10.85 -8.05
CA ASP A 11 -6.41 -10.56 -9.49
C ASP A 11 -7.84 -10.58 -10.05
N LYS A 12 -8.66 -11.58 -9.70
CA LYS A 12 -10.07 -11.59 -10.11
C LYS A 12 -10.83 -10.39 -9.54
N ARG A 13 -10.58 -10.03 -8.29
CA ARG A 13 -11.23 -8.90 -7.61
C ARG A 13 -10.86 -7.57 -8.28
N PHE A 14 -9.58 -7.33 -8.55
CA PHE A 14 -9.11 -6.12 -9.21
C PHE A 14 -9.20 -6.14 -10.74
N GLY A 15 -9.59 -7.25 -11.37
CA GLY A 15 -9.58 -7.39 -12.83
C GLY A 15 -10.72 -6.70 -13.61
N GLY A 16 -11.84 -6.31 -12.98
CA GLY A 16 -12.94 -5.62 -13.67
C GLY A 16 -12.69 -4.11 -13.84
N ASP A 17 -13.46 -3.41 -14.68
CA ASP A 17 -13.20 -1.97 -14.98
C ASP A 17 -13.44 -1.02 -13.80
N LYS A 18 -14.24 -1.42 -12.81
CA LYS A 18 -14.59 -0.57 -11.66
C LYS A 18 -13.51 -0.58 -10.57
N TYR A 19 -13.25 0.57 -9.96
CA TYR A 19 -12.48 0.67 -8.71
C TYR A 19 -13.36 0.22 -7.54
N ILE A 20 -13.05 -0.94 -6.95
CA ILE A 20 -13.88 -1.58 -5.90
C ILE A 20 -14.06 -0.67 -4.68
N TYR A 21 -13.06 0.15 -4.38
CA TYR A 21 -13.08 1.10 -3.28
C TYR A 21 -13.14 2.56 -3.76
N GLY A 22 -13.46 2.79 -5.04
CA GLY A 22 -13.38 4.11 -5.67
C GLY A 22 -11.96 4.63 -5.83
N GLU A 23 -11.84 5.84 -6.37
CA GLU A 23 -10.57 6.51 -6.69
C GLU A 23 -10.15 7.53 -5.61
N GLN A 24 -11.04 7.90 -4.70
CA GLN A 24 -10.75 8.84 -3.61
C GLN A 24 -9.98 8.17 -2.47
N PRO A 25 -9.03 8.88 -1.83
CA PRO A 25 -8.25 8.31 -0.73
C PRO A 25 -9.13 8.05 0.50
N ASN A 26 -8.62 7.19 1.38
CA ASN A 26 -9.21 7.06 2.70
C ASN A 26 -9.06 8.37 3.50
N GLU A 27 -10.14 8.88 4.08
CA GLU A 27 -10.15 10.16 4.80
C GLU A 27 -9.18 10.19 5.99
N TYR A 28 -9.06 9.08 6.73
CA TYR A 28 -8.12 8.97 7.85
C TYR A 28 -6.65 9.04 7.37
N LEU A 29 -6.34 8.41 6.23
CA LEU A 29 -5.02 8.56 5.63
C LEU A 29 -4.75 10.02 5.26
N LYS A 30 -5.72 10.66 4.60
CA LYS A 30 -5.61 12.08 4.20
C LYS A 30 -5.35 12.99 5.39
N GLU A 31 -6.10 12.83 6.47
CA GLU A 31 -5.91 13.57 7.73
C GLU A 31 -4.49 13.36 8.28
N LYS A 32 -4.05 12.10 8.43
CA LYS A 32 -2.75 11.81 9.04
C LYS A 32 -1.56 12.24 8.19
N LEU A 33 -1.66 12.17 6.86
CA LEU A 33 -0.60 12.69 5.99
C LEU A 33 -0.50 14.22 6.06
N SER A 34 -1.60 14.93 6.33
CA SER A 34 -1.58 16.39 6.45
C SER A 34 -0.86 16.90 7.72
N GLU A 35 -0.77 16.06 8.75
CA GLU A 35 -0.07 16.35 10.02
C GLU A 35 1.44 16.06 9.93
N LEU A 36 1.90 15.38 8.88
CA LEU A 36 3.26 14.89 8.75
C LEU A 36 4.06 15.70 7.74
N LYS A 37 5.36 15.88 8.02
CA LYS A 37 6.28 16.38 7.00
C LYS A 37 6.40 15.34 5.88
N VAL A 38 6.26 15.80 4.65
CA VAL A 38 6.43 14.97 3.45
C VAL A 38 7.80 14.29 3.47
N GLY A 39 7.81 13.00 3.16
CA GLY A 39 9.01 12.16 3.15
C GLY A 39 8.83 10.92 2.29
N THR A 40 9.37 9.80 2.75
CA THR A 40 9.25 8.49 2.08
C THR A 40 8.24 7.62 2.81
N ILE A 41 7.34 6.96 2.06
CA ILE A 41 6.27 6.13 2.63
C ILE A 41 6.01 4.89 1.76
N PRO A 42 5.97 3.69 2.35
CA PRO A 42 5.53 2.50 1.68
C PRO A 42 4.01 2.31 1.86
N PHE A 43 3.39 1.70 0.86
CA PHE A 43 2.00 1.21 0.88
C PHE A 43 1.99 -0.31 0.68
N PRO A 44 2.13 -1.10 1.77
CA PRO A 44 1.94 -2.54 1.72
C PRO A 44 0.48 -2.90 1.43
N CYS A 45 0.26 -3.90 0.59
CA CYS A 45 -1.07 -4.37 0.19
C CYS A 45 -1.91 -3.24 -0.43
N ASP A 46 -1.30 -2.44 -1.30
CA ASP A 46 -1.90 -1.23 -1.88
C ASP A 46 -3.13 -1.52 -2.77
N GLY A 47 -3.23 -2.74 -3.29
CA GLY A 47 -4.32 -3.17 -4.16
C GLY A 47 -4.46 -2.27 -5.40
N GLY A 48 -5.54 -1.47 -5.43
CA GLY A 48 -5.93 -0.61 -6.56
C GLY A 48 -5.51 0.86 -6.48
N GLY A 49 -4.60 1.23 -5.56
CA GLY A 49 -3.80 2.45 -5.71
C GLY A 49 -4.37 3.77 -5.19
N ARG A 50 -5.65 3.89 -4.86
CA ARG A 50 -6.27 5.19 -4.47
C ARG A 50 -5.51 5.95 -3.37
N ASN A 51 -4.90 5.22 -2.44
CA ASN A 51 -4.19 5.77 -1.30
C ASN A 51 -2.74 6.17 -1.67
N SER A 52 -2.02 5.29 -2.36
CA SER A 52 -0.65 5.54 -2.82
C SER A 52 -0.58 6.69 -3.83
N ILE A 53 -1.56 6.76 -4.75
CA ILE A 53 -1.70 7.87 -5.71
C ILE A 53 -1.93 9.20 -5.00
N TYR A 54 -2.83 9.24 -4.00
CA TYR A 54 -3.05 10.45 -3.24
C TYR A 54 -1.79 10.93 -2.52
N ALA A 55 -1.05 10.03 -1.86
CA ALA A 55 0.19 10.40 -1.20
C ALA A 55 1.23 10.96 -2.20
N ALA A 56 1.37 10.33 -3.37
CA ALA A 56 2.23 10.83 -4.44
C ALA A 56 1.80 12.22 -4.92
N SER A 57 0.49 12.48 -5.05
CA SER A 57 -0.04 13.78 -5.51
C SER A 57 0.26 14.93 -4.56
N ILE A 58 0.44 14.68 -3.26
CA ILE A 58 0.82 15.69 -2.27
C ILE A 58 2.33 15.69 -1.96
N GLY A 59 3.13 15.06 -2.82
CA GLY A 59 4.59 15.15 -2.83
C GLY A 59 5.35 14.05 -2.09
N TRP A 60 4.68 13.01 -1.56
CA TRP A 60 5.40 11.90 -0.93
C TRP A 60 6.16 11.07 -1.97
N LYS A 61 7.35 10.59 -1.60
CA LYS A 61 8.04 9.54 -2.35
C LYS A 61 7.46 8.19 -1.94
N VAL A 62 6.75 7.56 -2.86
CA VAL A 62 5.88 6.41 -2.60
C VAL A 62 6.47 5.13 -3.20
N ASP A 63 6.53 4.08 -2.36
CA ASP A 63 6.78 2.70 -2.77
C ASP A 63 5.55 1.84 -2.44
N ALA A 64 4.78 1.44 -3.45
CA ALA A 64 3.62 0.58 -3.29
C ALA A 64 3.96 -0.87 -3.65
N PHE A 65 3.33 -1.83 -2.97
CA PHE A 65 3.43 -3.23 -3.36
C PHE A 65 2.20 -4.04 -2.97
N ASP A 66 1.85 -4.98 -3.84
CA ASP A 66 0.76 -5.94 -3.66
C ASP A 66 1.08 -7.22 -4.42
N MET A 67 0.44 -8.34 -4.06
CA MET A 67 0.60 -9.60 -4.79
C MET A 67 -0.18 -9.62 -6.12
N SER A 68 -1.08 -8.66 -6.35
CA SER A 68 -1.95 -8.60 -7.52
C SER A 68 -1.31 -7.86 -8.69
N THR A 69 -1.11 -8.58 -9.80
CA THR A 69 -0.69 -7.98 -11.07
C THR A 69 -1.77 -7.07 -11.64
N SER A 70 -3.04 -7.41 -11.42
CA SER A 70 -4.19 -6.58 -11.85
C SER A 70 -4.31 -5.32 -11.00
N GLY A 71 -4.02 -5.42 -9.69
CA GLY A 71 -3.87 -4.27 -8.79
C GLY A 71 -2.81 -3.30 -9.30
N LYS A 72 -1.60 -3.78 -9.62
CA LYS A 72 -0.54 -2.97 -10.24
C LYS A 72 -1.03 -2.23 -11.48
N LYS A 73 -1.64 -2.94 -12.44
CA LYS A 73 -2.14 -2.31 -13.68
C LYS A 73 -3.10 -1.16 -13.38
N LYS A 74 -4.05 -1.36 -12.47
CA LYS A 74 -4.99 -0.31 -12.05
C LYS A 74 -4.32 0.87 -11.37
N THR A 75 -3.35 0.62 -10.49
CA THR A 75 -2.60 1.69 -9.83
C THR A 75 -1.81 2.50 -10.85
N MET A 76 -1.16 1.86 -11.82
CA MET A 76 -0.42 2.58 -12.87
C MET A 76 -1.34 3.42 -13.76
N LEU A 77 -2.49 2.89 -14.18
CA LEU A 77 -3.49 3.67 -14.92
C LEU A 77 -4.00 4.88 -14.12
N LEU A 78 -4.23 4.70 -12.81
CA LEU A 78 -4.65 5.80 -11.94
C LEU A 78 -3.54 6.84 -11.74
N ALA A 79 -2.28 6.39 -11.69
CA ALA A 79 -1.10 7.26 -11.63
C ALA A 79 -1.00 8.15 -12.87
N GLU A 80 -1.16 7.55 -14.06
CA GLU A 80 -1.17 8.28 -15.34
C GLU A 80 -2.31 9.30 -15.38
N LYS A 81 -3.54 8.89 -15.04
CA LYS A 81 -4.71 9.78 -14.98
C LYS A 81 -4.53 10.95 -14.01
N SER A 82 -3.78 10.73 -12.93
CA SER A 82 -3.54 11.72 -11.87
C SER A 82 -2.24 12.51 -12.07
N CYS A 83 -1.50 12.26 -13.15
CA CYS A 83 -0.20 12.87 -13.44
C CYS A 83 0.83 12.74 -12.30
N VAL A 84 0.88 11.58 -11.63
CA VAL A 84 1.83 11.29 -10.55
C VAL A 84 2.74 10.12 -10.88
N GLN A 85 3.86 10.03 -10.18
CA GLN A 85 4.80 8.92 -10.27
C GLN A 85 4.98 8.25 -8.91
N LEU A 86 5.13 6.94 -8.91
CA LEU A 86 5.46 6.12 -7.75
C LEU A 86 6.20 4.86 -8.18
N ASN A 87 6.89 4.21 -7.24
CA ASN A 87 7.42 2.88 -7.45
C ASN A 87 6.34 1.83 -7.12
N TYR A 88 6.25 0.77 -7.92
CA TYR A 88 5.31 -0.33 -7.68
C TYR A 88 5.92 -1.71 -7.95
N SER A 89 5.93 -2.56 -6.92
CA SER A 89 6.39 -3.96 -6.98
C SER A 89 5.23 -4.96 -6.84
N VAL A 90 5.25 -6.04 -7.63
CA VAL A 90 4.33 -7.17 -7.43
C VAL A 90 5.06 -8.24 -6.62
N CYS A 91 4.78 -8.30 -5.32
CA CYS A 91 5.44 -9.24 -4.41
C CYS A 91 4.57 -9.51 -3.17
N MET A 92 4.87 -10.58 -2.45
CA MET A 92 4.32 -10.76 -1.10
C MET A 92 5.02 -9.81 -0.12
N LEU A 93 4.39 -9.55 1.03
CA LEU A 93 4.98 -8.68 2.06
C LEU A 93 6.26 -9.30 2.63
N GLU A 94 6.30 -10.63 2.67
CA GLU A 94 7.43 -11.44 3.08
C GLU A 94 8.64 -11.28 2.17
N ASP A 95 8.44 -10.96 0.90
CA ASP A 95 9.50 -10.88 -0.11
C ASP A 95 9.96 -9.44 -0.36
N PHE A 96 9.20 -8.44 0.10
CA PHE A 96 9.58 -7.04 -0.05
C PHE A 96 10.74 -6.71 0.89
N GLU A 97 11.83 -6.20 0.32
CA GLU A 97 13.00 -5.70 1.03
C GLU A 97 13.31 -4.28 0.54
N PRO A 98 13.11 -3.25 1.38
CA PRO A 98 13.33 -1.89 0.93
C PRO A 98 14.82 -1.51 0.95
N GLU A 99 15.26 -0.83 -0.10
CA GLU A 99 16.62 -0.29 -0.20
C GLU A 99 16.86 0.90 0.75
N ILE A 100 15.78 1.53 1.20
CA ILE A 100 15.80 2.68 2.10
C ILE A 100 14.96 2.43 3.35
N LYS A 101 15.25 3.18 4.42
CA LYS A 101 14.31 3.32 5.53
C LYS A 101 13.28 4.42 5.23
N TYR A 102 12.04 4.18 5.61
CA TYR A 102 10.93 5.10 5.40
C TYR A 102 10.71 6.05 6.57
N TYR A 103 10.17 7.23 6.26
CA TYR A 103 9.79 8.21 7.28
C TYR A 103 8.48 7.83 7.99
N ALA A 104 7.51 7.33 7.23
CA ALA A 104 6.21 6.88 7.73
C ALA A 104 5.79 5.59 7.03
N MET A 105 4.72 4.96 7.50
CA MET A 105 4.10 3.81 6.86
C MET A 105 2.58 3.90 6.88
N ALA A 106 1.94 3.58 5.75
CA ALA A 106 0.50 3.52 5.60
C ALA A 106 0.01 2.06 5.58
N LEU A 107 -0.70 1.64 6.62
CA LEU A 107 -1.39 0.35 6.69
C LEU A 107 -2.90 0.59 6.74
N ILE A 108 -3.53 0.65 5.57
CA ILE A 108 -4.95 0.98 5.41
C ILE A 108 -5.66 -0.19 4.74
N TYR A 109 -6.60 -0.83 5.44
CA TYR A 109 -7.29 -2.07 5.00
C TYR A 109 -6.34 -3.22 4.62
N ALA A 110 -5.15 -3.25 5.21
CA ALA A 110 -4.21 -4.36 5.05
C ALA A 110 -4.74 -5.57 5.83
N HIS A 111 -5.37 -6.50 5.12
CA HIS A 111 -5.97 -7.70 5.72
C HIS A 111 -4.91 -8.79 5.92
N PHE A 112 -4.38 -8.87 7.15
CA PHE A 112 -3.49 -9.95 7.57
C PHE A 112 -4.27 -11.09 8.23
N ARG A 113 -3.86 -12.34 7.99
CA ARG A 113 -4.35 -13.48 8.78
C ARG A 113 -3.89 -13.32 10.23
N LYS A 114 -4.77 -13.65 11.20
CA LYS A 114 -4.48 -13.53 12.65
C LYS A 114 -3.17 -14.21 13.07
N GLU A 115 -2.88 -15.36 12.48
CA GLU A 115 -1.68 -16.18 12.75
C GLU A 115 -0.36 -15.49 12.31
N SER A 116 -0.39 -14.69 11.24
CA SER A 116 0.81 -14.07 10.65
C SER A 116 1.00 -12.60 11.02
N GLY A 117 -0.02 -11.96 11.60
CA GLY A 117 -0.03 -10.52 11.86
C GLY A 117 1.15 -10.02 12.70
N ARG A 118 1.57 -10.77 13.74
CA ARG A 118 2.71 -10.38 14.58
C ARG A 118 4.03 -10.36 13.80
N GLY A 119 4.27 -11.36 12.94
CA GLY A 119 5.46 -11.42 12.11
C GLY A 119 5.52 -10.27 11.10
N TYR A 120 4.40 -9.95 10.46
CA TYR A 120 4.33 -8.81 9.53
C TYR A 120 4.57 -7.48 10.22
N HIS A 121 3.99 -7.26 11.41
CA HIS A 121 4.26 -6.03 12.17
C HIS A 121 5.73 -5.89 12.53
N GLN A 122 6.39 -6.97 12.95
CA GLN A 122 7.80 -6.96 13.30
C GLN A 122 8.70 -6.73 12.08
N LYS A 123 8.39 -7.31 10.91
CA LYS A 123 9.12 -7.04 9.67
C LYS A 123 8.93 -5.59 9.23
N LEU A 124 7.69 -5.13 9.15
CA LEU A 124 7.35 -3.75 8.73
C LEU A 124 7.97 -2.68 9.63
N SER A 125 8.05 -2.90 10.95
CA SER A 125 8.69 -1.94 11.85
C SER A 125 10.16 -1.73 11.54
N GLN A 126 10.85 -2.74 10.98
CA GLN A 126 12.24 -2.62 10.57
C GLN A 126 12.41 -1.67 9.38
N PHE A 127 11.36 -1.38 8.63
CA PHE A 127 11.45 -0.49 7.47
C PHE A 127 11.50 1.00 7.84
N LEU A 128 11.24 1.37 9.10
CA LEU A 128 11.11 2.77 9.52
C LEU A 128 12.43 3.38 10.03
N LYS A 129 12.68 4.66 9.74
CA LYS A 129 13.81 5.46 10.26
C LYS A 129 13.66 5.77 11.75
N SER A 130 12.46 6.19 12.15
CA SER A 130 12.02 6.36 13.54
C SER A 130 10.50 6.15 13.55
N GLY A 131 10.00 5.37 14.51
CA GLY A 131 8.72 4.65 14.40
C GLY A 131 7.45 5.51 14.37
N ARG A 132 7.01 5.96 13.19
CA ARG A 132 5.66 6.50 12.97
C ARG A 132 4.88 5.59 12.02
N ILE A 133 3.86 4.92 12.56
CA ILE A 133 2.94 4.04 11.81
C ILE A 133 1.56 4.70 11.80
N SER A 134 1.00 4.93 10.61
CA SER A 134 -0.41 5.26 10.45
C SER A 134 -1.18 4.00 10.10
N ARG A 135 -2.16 3.63 10.95
CA ARG A 135 -2.90 2.37 10.84
C ARG A 135 -4.39 2.58 11.02
N LYS A 136 -5.19 2.08 10.09
CA LYS A 136 -6.63 1.91 10.27
C LYS A 136 -7.02 0.46 9.96
N ASN A 137 -7.40 -0.26 11.01
CA ASN A 137 -8.01 -1.58 10.94
C ASN A 137 -9.49 -1.44 11.33
N THR A 138 -10.38 -1.23 10.38
CA THR A 138 -11.81 -1.51 10.58
C THR A 138 -12.38 -2.15 9.34
#